data_AF-A0A938MCB7-F1
#
_entry.id   AF-A0A938MCB7-F1
#
_cell.length_a   1.000
_cell.length_b   1.000
_cell.length_c   1.000
_cell.angle_alpha   90.00
_cell.angle_beta   90.00
_cell.angle_gamma   90.00
#
_symmetry.space_group_name_H-M   'P 1'
#
loop_
_entity.id
_entity.type
_entity.pdbx_description
1 polymer ?
#
loop_
_entity_poly.entity_id
_entity_poly.type
_entity_poly.pdbx_seq_one_letter_code
_entity_poly.pdbx_strand_id
1 'polypeptide(L)'
;MTTPQIKYDPSKIVPQELWDLDKIRTEPLRARVRWEDAKDGPGGLVKRQEIYYTSHVWRGQAIRIAAHVALPQAKGKLPVMVLGSGSLDSAESFARTHNVACIAIDRPGTGDSNGPGDIYQTWIALEEDPRDGWMWHYVTSVLRAITYMQQQAEMDGAKVGVTGGSRGGTMSLI
;
A
#
# COMPACT_ATOMS: atom_id res chain seq x y z
N MET A 1 28.47 23.64 0.37
CA MET A 1 27.60 22.48 0.10
C MET A 1 27.39 22.42 -1.40
N THR A 2 27.78 21.33 -2.05
CA THR A 2 27.50 21.09 -3.47
C THR A 2 26.04 20.69 -3.62
N THR A 3 25.28 21.43 -4.44
CA THR A 3 23.91 21.05 -4.80
C THR A 3 23.93 19.64 -5.41
N PRO A 4 23.08 18.71 -4.95
CA PRO A 4 22.92 17.42 -5.61
C PRO A 4 22.60 17.67 -7.09
N GLN A 5 23.43 17.15 -8.00
CA GLN A 5 23.15 17.23 -9.43
C GLN A 5 22.31 16.02 -9.83
N ILE A 6 21.19 16.28 -10.50
CA ILE A 6 20.41 15.26 -11.19
C ILE A 6 21.27 14.71 -12.34
N LYS A 7 21.48 13.39 -12.35
CA LYS A 7 22.33 12.68 -13.32
C LYS A 7 21.55 12.07 -14.48
N TYR A 8 20.22 12.05 -14.39
CA TYR A 8 19.33 11.73 -15.52
C TYR A 8 18.81 13.00 -16.19
N ASP A 9 18.31 12.87 -17.41
CA ASP A 9 17.61 13.94 -18.11
C ASP A 9 16.12 13.93 -17.73
N PRO A 10 15.61 14.91 -16.97
CA PRO A 10 14.21 14.90 -16.53
C PRO A 10 13.21 14.98 -17.67
N SER A 11 13.62 15.53 -18.83
CA SER A 11 12.75 15.60 -20.01
C SER A 11 12.51 14.23 -20.65
N LYS A 12 13.32 13.22 -20.31
CA LYS A 12 13.17 11.83 -20.76
C LYS A 12 12.28 11.00 -19.85
N ILE A 13 11.87 11.53 -18.70
CA ILE A 13 10.88 10.86 -17.86
C ILE A 13 9.51 11.02 -18.52
N VAL A 14 8.93 9.90 -18.92
CA VAL A 14 7.52 9.82 -19.29
C VAL A 14 6.74 9.58 -18.01
N PRO A 15 5.92 10.53 -17.51
CA PRO A 15 5.24 10.39 -16.22
C PRO A 15 4.37 9.13 -16.11
N GLN A 16 3.77 8.71 -17.22
CA GLN A 16 2.96 7.49 -17.30
C GLN A 16 3.79 6.22 -17.12
N GLU A 17 5.09 6.26 -17.42
CA GLU A 17 6.01 5.13 -17.26
C GLU A 17 6.65 5.09 -15.86
N LEU A 18 6.48 6.14 -15.04
CA LEU A 18 6.93 6.11 -13.65
C LEU A 18 6.24 4.99 -12.88
N TRP A 19 4.94 4.82 -13.11
CA TRP A 19 4.15 3.71 -12.59
C TRP A 19 3.62 2.87 -13.74
N ASP A 20 4.34 1.80 -14.07
CA ASP A 20 3.88 0.77 -15.00
C ASP A 20 2.66 0.04 -14.41
N LEU A 21 1.47 0.58 -14.68
CA LEU A 21 0.22 0.10 -14.07
C LEU A 21 -0.10 -1.34 -14.47
N ASP A 22 0.31 -1.78 -15.65
CA ASP A 22 0.11 -3.15 -16.10
C ASP A 22 0.97 -4.12 -15.30
N LYS A 23 2.27 -3.82 -15.11
CA LYS A 23 3.10 -4.61 -14.18
C LYS A 23 2.57 -4.58 -12.77
N ILE A 24 2.19 -3.40 -12.26
CA ILE A 24 1.63 -3.25 -10.91
C ILE A 24 0.38 -4.11 -10.71
N ARG A 25 -0.47 -4.28 -11.74
CA ARG A 25 -1.67 -5.12 -11.64
C ARG A 25 -1.39 -6.60 -11.80
N THR A 26 -0.46 -6.96 -12.69
CA THR A 26 -0.28 -8.35 -13.14
C THR A 26 0.84 -9.11 -12.44
N GLU A 27 1.86 -8.41 -11.91
CA GLU A 27 2.98 -9.09 -11.28
C GLU A 27 2.55 -9.87 -10.03
N PRO A 28 3.09 -11.07 -9.79
CA PRO A 28 2.69 -11.88 -8.65
C PRO A 28 2.93 -11.16 -7.31
N LEU A 29 1.87 -10.96 -6.52
CA LEU A 29 1.97 -10.40 -5.17
C LEU A 29 2.73 -11.31 -4.22
N ARG A 30 2.76 -12.62 -4.47
CA ARG A 30 3.31 -13.63 -3.55
C ARG A 30 2.81 -13.41 -2.11
N ALA A 31 1.53 -13.05 -1.99
CA ALA A 31 0.95 -12.65 -0.72
C ALA A 31 0.88 -13.84 0.24
N ARG A 32 1.08 -13.59 1.53
CA ARG A 32 1.01 -14.61 2.59
C ARG A 32 0.27 -14.05 3.79
N VAL A 33 -0.64 -14.84 4.34
CA VAL A 33 -1.26 -14.57 5.64
C VAL A 33 -0.28 -15.01 6.73
N ARG A 34 0.11 -14.08 7.60
CA ARG A 34 0.91 -14.36 8.80
C ARG A 34 0.02 -14.80 9.95
N TRP A 35 -1.12 -14.13 10.09
CA TRP A 35 -2.06 -14.32 11.17
C TRP A 35 -3.47 -14.00 10.69
N GLU A 36 -4.47 -14.70 11.26
CA GLU A 36 -5.88 -14.48 10.99
C GLU A 36 -6.71 -14.81 12.23
N ASP A 37 -7.73 -13.99 12.48
CA ASP A 37 -8.81 -14.34 13.40
C ASP A 37 -10.15 -13.71 12.99
N ALA A 38 -11.17 -13.88 13.83
CA ALA A 38 -12.43 -13.18 13.71
C ALA A 38 -12.83 -12.62 15.07
N LYS A 39 -13.31 -11.37 15.08
CA LYS A 39 -13.70 -10.65 16.29
C LYS A 39 -15.10 -10.11 16.17
N ASP A 40 -15.94 -10.49 17.12
CA ASP A 40 -17.31 -9.96 17.23
C ASP A 40 -17.31 -8.60 17.94
N GLY A 41 -18.34 -7.80 17.68
CA GLY A 41 -18.49 -6.48 18.28
C GLY A 41 -19.62 -5.66 17.64
N PRO A 42 -19.75 -4.38 18.00
CA PRO A 42 -20.71 -3.48 17.36
C PRO A 42 -20.53 -3.49 15.83
N GLY A 43 -21.62 -3.69 15.11
CA GLY A 43 -21.60 -3.85 13.65
C GLY A 43 -21.37 -5.28 13.14
N GLY A 44 -21.19 -6.27 14.02
CA GLY A 44 -21.10 -7.70 13.69
C GLY A 44 -19.68 -8.26 13.66
N LEU A 45 -19.53 -9.48 13.14
CA LEU A 45 -18.26 -10.17 13.06
C LEU A 45 -17.34 -9.50 12.02
N VAL A 46 -16.08 -9.27 12.40
CA VAL A 46 -15.03 -8.80 11.49
C VAL A 46 -13.92 -9.85 11.44
N LYS A 47 -13.64 -10.36 10.24
CA LYS A 47 -12.44 -11.16 9.99
C LYS A 47 -11.23 -10.22 9.92
N ARG A 48 -10.16 -10.57 10.61
CA ARG A 48 -8.94 -9.78 10.70
C ARG A 48 -7.77 -10.61 10.24
N GLN A 49 -6.88 -10.00 9.48
CA GLN A 49 -5.69 -10.68 8.98
C GLN A 49 -4.48 -9.76 9.09
N GLU A 50 -3.32 -10.37 9.30
CA GLU A 50 -2.04 -9.77 9.01
C GLU A 50 -1.44 -10.50 7.82
N ILE A 51 -1.03 -9.74 6.81
CA ILE A 51 -0.50 -10.26 5.56
C ILE A 51 0.84 -9.61 5.21
N TYR A 52 1.58 -10.29 4.35
CA TYR A 52 2.66 -9.71 3.57
C TYR A 52 2.33 -9.80 2.10
N TYR A 53 2.72 -8.79 1.32
CA TYR A 53 2.72 -8.87 -0.14
C TYR A 53 3.98 -8.23 -0.74
N THR A 54 4.33 -8.67 -1.93
CA THR A 54 5.44 -8.12 -2.73
C THR A 54 4.92 -6.92 -3.52
N SER A 55 5.45 -5.75 -3.20
CA SER A 55 5.15 -4.50 -3.88
C SER A 55 5.82 -4.48 -5.26
N HIS A 56 7.14 -4.53 -5.30
CA HIS A 56 7.95 -4.51 -6.53
C HIS A 56 9.36 -5.03 -6.24
N VAL A 57 10.21 -5.14 -7.28
CA VAL A 57 11.64 -5.43 -7.12
C VAL A 57 12.44 -4.14 -7.27
N TRP A 58 13.32 -3.87 -6.32
CA TRP A 58 14.23 -2.73 -6.34
C TRP A 58 15.65 -3.19 -6.05
N ARG A 59 16.60 -2.84 -6.94
CA ARG A 59 18.03 -3.23 -6.85
C ARG A 59 18.23 -4.73 -6.61
N GLY A 60 17.43 -5.55 -7.31
CA GLY A 60 17.45 -7.02 -7.21
C GLY A 60 16.78 -7.60 -5.96
N GLN A 61 16.22 -6.77 -5.08
CA GLN A 61 15.54 -7.21 -3.86
C GLN A 61 14.03 -7.00 -3.95
N ALA A 62 13.27 -7.98 -3.48
CA ALA A 62 11.83 -7.85 -3.38
C ALA A 62 11.46 -6.90 -2.21
N ILE A 63 10.71 -5.85 -2.53
CA ILE A 63 10.11 -4.97 -1.54
C ILE A 63 8.82 -5.61 -1.03
N ARG A 64 8.81 -6.01 0.24
CA ARG A 64 7.71 -6.67 0.93
C ARG A 64 7.09 -5.72 1.93
N ILE A 65 5.77 -5.65 1.89
CA ILE A 65 4.97 -4.77 2.71
C ILE A 65 4.09 -5.61 3.62
N ALA A 66 4.18 -5.32 4.92
CA ALA A 66 3.26 -5.83 5.92
C ALA A 66 1.97 -5.01 5.91
N ALA A 67 0.83 -5.68 6.12
CA ALA A 67 -0.46 -5.01 6.15
C ALA A 67 -1.45 -5.73 7.05
N HIS A 68 -2.39 -4.97 7.60
CA HIS A 68 -3.53 -5.49 8.33
C HIS A 68 -4.80 -5.34 7.49
N VAL A 69 -5.60 -6.39 7.42
CA VAL A 69 -6.86 -6.42 6.68
C VAL A 69 -8.00 -6.63 7.66
N ALA A 70 -9.08 -5.86 7.52
CA ALA A 70 -10.31 -5.98 8.28
C ALA A 70 -11.50 -6.11 7.33
N LEU A 71 -12.27 -7.18 7.52
CA LEU A 71 -13.33 -7.64 6.62
C LEU A 71 -14.62 -7.83 7.44
N PRO A 72 -15.53 -6.85 7.46
CA PRO A 72 -16.81 -6.99 8.13
C PRO A 72 -17.69 -8.00 7.38
N GLN A 73 -18.53 -8.73 8.09
CA GLN A 73 -19.50 -9.61 7.45
C GLN A 73 -20.54 -8.79 6.66
N ALA A 74 -20.67 -9.06 5.36
CA ALA A 74 -21.63 -8.38 4.49
C ALA A 74 -22.37 -9.36 3.61
N LYS A 75 -23.58 -8.98 3.18
CA LYS A 75 -24.42 -9.78 2.26
C LYS A 75 -23.98 -9.70 0.79
N GLY A 76 -22.92 -8.96 0.49
CA GLY A 76 -22.42 -8.74 -0.86
C GLY A 76 -20.98 -8.24 -0.85
N LYS A 77 -20.49 -7.88 -2.03
CA LYS A 77 -19.12 -7.39 -2.19
C LYS A 77 -18.93 -6.05 -1.49
N LEU A 78 -17.82 -5.90 -0.80
CA LEU A 78 -17.48 -4.70 -0.03
C LEU A 78 -16.65 -3.72 -0.85
N PRO A 79 -16.93 -2.41 -0.82
CA PRO A 79 -15.97 -1.42 -1.26
C PRO A 79 -14.71 -1.50 -0.41
N VAL A 80 -13.59 -1.07 -0.97
CA VAL A 80 -12.26 -1.16 -0.37
C VAL A 80 -11.79 0.21 0.09
N MET A 81 -11.22 0.29 1.28
CA MET A 81 -10.50 1.45 1.78
C MET A 81 -9.05 1.08 2.11
N VAL A 82 -8.10 1.82 1.52
CA VAL A 82 -6.67 1.68 1.84
C VAL A 82 -6.23 2.78 2.79
N LEU A 83 -5.60 2.39 3.90
CA LEU A 83 -5.14 3.29 4.97
C LEU A 83 -3.61 3.32 5.06
N GLY A 84 -3.07 4.54 5.21
CA GLY A 84 -1.63 4.79 5.31
C GLY A 84 -1.09 4.82 6.73
N SER A 85 -1.33 3.74 7.43
CA SER A 85 -0.80 3.47 8.76
C SER A 85 -1.14 2.03 9.06
N GLY A 86 -0.14 1.14 9.16
CA GLY A 86 -0.31 -0.30 9.42
C GLY A 86 -0.85 -0.62 10.81
N SER A 87 -2.01 -0.08 11.15
CA SER A 87 -2.70 -0.28 12.42
C SER A 87 -3.94 -1.12 12.19
N LEU A 88 -3.95 -2.33 12.76
CA LEU A 88 -5.12 -3.20 12.74
C LEU A 88 -6.34 -2.53 13.37
N ASP A 89 -6.16 -1.82 14.50
CA ASP A 89 -7.24 -1.12 15.18
C ASP A 89 -7.87 -0.04 14.28
N SER A 90 -7.04 0.69 13.51
CA SER A 90 -7.53 1.69 12.56
C SER A 90 -8.31 1.04 11.41
N ALA A 91 -7.80 -0.07 10.87
CA ALA A 91 -8.51 -0.83 9.83
C ALA A 91 -9.84 -1.40 10.34
N GLU A 92 -9.85 -2.02 11.52
CA GLU A 92 -11.05 -2.60 12.13
C GLU A 92 -12.10 -1.52 12.43
N SER A 93 -11.67 -0.41 13.05
CA SER A 93 -12.56 0.71 13.38
C SER A 93 -13.21 1.32 12.14
N PHE A 94 -12.43 1.56 11.09
CA PHE A 94 -12.94 2.14 9.84
C PHE A 94 -13.88 1.16 9.13
N ALA A 95 -13.50 -0.12 9.06
CA ALA A 95 -14.31 -1.17 8.45
C ALA A 95 -15.68 -1.30 9.12
N ARG A 96 -15.73 -1.29 10.46
CA ARG A 96 -16.98 -1.34 11.23
C ARG A 96 -17.83 -0.10 11.02
N THR A 97 -17.22 1.07 11.09
CA THR A 97 -17.94 2.36 11.04
C THR A 97 -18.60 2.59 9.68
N HIS A 98 -17.93 2.19 8.60
CA HIS A 98 -18.36 2.49 7.24
C HIS A 98 -18.88 1.28 6.46
N ASN A 99 -18.84 0.09 7.07
CA ASN A 99 -19.19 -1.17 6.42
C ASN A 99 -18.44 -1.37 5.09
N VAL A 100 -17.12 -1.22 5.16
CA VAL A 100 -16.19 -1.37 4.02
C VAL A 100 -15.10 -2.36 4.40
N ALA A 101 -14.44 -2.96 3.41
CA ALA A 101 -13.22 -3.69 3.67
C ALA A 101 -12.05 -2.72 3.79
N CYS A 102 -11.21 -2.90 4.82
CA CYS A 102 -10.06 -2.03 5.05
C CYS A 102 -8.76 -2.80 4.93
N ILE A 103 -7.77 -2.19 4.28
CA ILE A 103 -6.38 -2.62 4.33
C ILE A 103 -5.51 -1.46 4.81
N ALA A 104 -4.82 -1.66 5.92
CA ALA A 104 -3.87 -0.73 6.53
C ALA A 104 -2.46 -1.23 6.25
N ILE A 105 -1.67 -0.48 5.50
CA ILE A 105 -0.32 -0.91 5.11
C ILE A 105 0.75 -0.22 5.95
N ASP A 106 1.80 -0.96 6.29
CA ASP A 106 3.05 -0.38 6.74
C ASP A 106 3.72 0.40 5.60
N ARG A 107 4.51 1.40 5.98
CA ARG A 107 5.30 2.15 5.02
C ARG A 107 6.56 1.36 4.65
N PRO A 108 7.10 1.50 3.42
CA PRO A 108 8.40 0.93 3.08
C PRO A 108 9.46 1.29 4.12
N GLY A 109 10.25 0.29 4.53
CA GLY A 109 11.33 0.42 5.51
C GLY A 109 10.88 0.71 6.96
N THR A 110 9.61 0.45 7.30
CA THR A 110 9.07 0.62 8.66
C THR A 110 8.29 -0.61 9.11
N GLY A 111 8.18 -0.80 10.42
CA GLY A 111 7.47 -1.97 10.98
C GLY A 111 8.11 -3.26 10.48
N ASP A 112 7.28 -4.16 9.95
CA ASP A 112 7.74 -5.41 9.35
C ASP A 112 7.94 -5.31 7.81
N SER A 113 7.84 -4.11 7.24
CA SER A 113 8.11 -3.85 5.82
C SER A 113 9.58 -3.53 5.58
N ASN A 114 10.13 -3.99 4.45
CA ASN A 114 11.48 -3.63 4.02
C ASN A 114 11.46 -2.51 2.95
N GLY A 115 12.64 -2.16 2.44
CA GLY A 115 12.82 -1.12 1.42
C GLY A 115 13.58 0.09 1.95
N PRO A 116 13.58 1.22 1.21
CA PRO A 116 14.23 2.43 1.67
C PRO A 116 13.60 2.91 2.98
N GLY A 117 14.41 3.45 3.89
CA GLY A 117 13.93 3.98 5.15
C GLY A 117 13.04 5.20 4.95
N ASP A 118 12.05 5.41 5.82
CA ASP A 118 11.23 6.63 5.88
C ASP A 118 12.00 7.76 6.58
N ILE A 119 12.96 8.35 5.88
CA ILE A 119 13.80 9.46 6.36
C ILE A 119 13.92 10.55 5.30
N TYR A 120 14.15 11.80 5.71
CA TYR A 120 14.16 12.95 4.79
C TYR A 120 15.13 12.80 3.61
N GLN A 121 16.26 12.11 3.81
CA GLN A 121 17.28 11.90 2.79
C GLN A 121 16.81 10.99 1.65
N THR A 122 15.85 10.10 1.91
CA THR A 122 15.36 9.13 0.91
C THR A 122 14.02 9.53 0.32
N TRP A 123 13.30 10.48 0.92
CA TRP A 123 11.97 10.90 0.47
C TRP A 123 11.95 11.35 -0.98
N ILE A 124 12.88 12.24 -1.33
CA ILE A 124 13.03 12.85 -2.65
C ILE A 124 14.44 12.58 -3.14
N ALA A 125 14.78 11.30 -3.28
CA ALA A 125 16.02 10.86 -3.94
C ALA A 125 15.78 10.85 -5.45
N LEU A 126 16.32 11.85 -6.13
CA LEU A 126 16.12 12.11 -7.57
C LEU A 126 17.46 12.25 -8.31
N GLU A 127 18.55 11.78 -7.72
CA GLU A 127 19.87 11.94 -8.33
C GLU A 127 20.02 11.05 -9.56
N GLU A 128 19.57 9.79 -9.51
CA GLU A 128 19.76 8.80 -10.57
C GLU A 128 18.44 8.42 -11.28
N ASP A 129 17.37 8.15 -10.53
CA ASP A 129 16.05 7.80 -11.06
C ASP A 129 14.97 8.26 -10.04
N PRO A 130 13.86 8.90 -10.45
CA PRO A 130 12.76 9.24 -9.55
C PRO A 130 12.16 8.03 -8.79
N ARG A 131 12.35 6.81 -9.29
CA ARG A 131 11.93 5.56 -8.63
C ARG A 131 12.79 5.19 -7.43
N ASP A 132 13.92 5.85 -7.20
CA ASP A 132 14.71 5.71 -5.98
C ASP A 132 14.12 6.50 -4.80
N GLY A 133 13.23 7.45 -5.06
CA GLY A 133 12.54 8.21 -4.02
C GLY A 133 11.56 7.34 -3.23
N TRP A 134 11.65 7.38 -1.90
CA TRP A 134 10.76 6.64 -0.99
C TRP A 134 9.28 6.87 -1.28
N MET A 135 8.90 8.07 -1.74
CA MET A 135 7.50 8.36 -2.13
C MET A 135 7.02 7.47 -3.28
N TRP A 136 7.88 7.19 -4.27
CA TRP A 136 7.55 6.29 -5.36
C TRP A 136 7.29 4.87 -4.83
N HIS A 137 8.17 4.37 -3.97
CA HIS A 137 8.00 3.06 -3.33
C HIS A 137 6.70 2.96 -2.54
N TYR A 138 6.32 4.04 -1.85
CA TYR A 138 5.12 4.05 -1.04
C TYR A 138 3.86 4.03 -1.90
N VAL A 139 3.79 4.88 -2.93
CA VAL A 139 2.67 4.90 -3.90
C VAL A 139 2.54 3.55 -4.61
N THR A 140 3.66 2.98 -5.09
CA THR A 140 3.65 1.65 -5.72
C THR A 140 3.12 0.58 -4.76
N SER A 141 3.48 0.65 -3.48
CA SER A 141 2.98 -0.29 -2.46
C SER A 141 1.47 -0.17 -2.25
N VAL A 142 0.93 1.04 -2.25
CA VAL A 142 -0.52 1.27 -2.15
C VAL A 142 -1.25 0.71 -3.35
N LEU A 143 -0.75 0.93 -4.57
CA LEU A 143 -1.36 0.36 -5.79
C LEU A 143 -1.36 -1.18 -5.77
N ARG A 144 -0.34 -1.77 -5.14
CA ARG A 144 -0.22 -3.22 -4.95
C ARG A 144 -1.16 -3.73 -3.86
N ALA A 145 -1.43 -2.95 -2.81
CA ALA A 145 -2.49 -3.23 -1.85
C ALA A 145 -3.87 -3.22 -2.51
N ILE A 146 -4.14 -2.26 -3.40
CA ILE A 146 -5.38 -2.21 -4.21
C ILE A 146 -5.48 -3.49 -5.05
N THR A 147 -4.40 -3.86 -5.74
CA THR A 147 -4.35 -5.10 -6.54
C THR A 147 -4.63 -6.34 -5.69
N TYR A 148 -4.06 -6.43 -4.49
CA TYR A 148 -4.34 -7.52 -3.55
C TYR A 148 -5.83 -7.61 -3.20
N MET A 149 -6.45 -6.48 -2.86
CA MET A 149 -7.86 -6.43 -2.49
C MET A 149 -8.76 -6.77 -3.68
N GLN A 150 -8.43 -6.30 -4.88
CA GLN A 150 -9.18 -6.62 -6.11
C GLN A 150 -9.17 -8.12 -6.46
N GLN A 151 -8.19 -8.89 -5.98
CA GLN A 151 -8.11 -10.34 -6.19
C GLN A 151 -8.98 -11.14 -5.20
N GLN A 152 -9.51 -10.52 -4.15
CA GLN A 152 -10.37 -11.21 -3.17
C GLN A 152 -11.82 -11.26 -3.67
N ALA A 153 -12.48 -12.41 -3.50
CA ALA A 153 -13.83 -12.65 -4.04
C ALA A 153 -14.89 -11.75 -3.37
N GLU A 154 -14.65 -11.40 -2.11
CA GLU A 154 -15.52 -10.60 -1.25
C GLU A 154 -15.45 -9.10 -1.58
N MET A 155 -14.52 -8.66 -2.43
CA MET A 155 -14.26 -7.25 -2.68
C MET A 155 -14.93 -6.75 -3.95
N ASP A 156 -15.48 -5.54 -3.87
CA ASP A 156 -15.90 -4.76 -5.03
C ASP A 156 -14.70 -3.93 -5.51
N GLY A 157 -13.89 -4.55 -6.36
CA GLY A 157 -12.67 -3.94 -6.89
C GLY A 157 -12.86 -2.66 -7.70
N ALA A 158 -14.11 -2.30 -8.06
CA ALA A 158 -14.44 -1.05 -8.75
C ALA A 158 -14.68 0.13 -7.79
N LYS A 159 -14.79 -0.13 -6.48
CA LYS A 159 -15.05 0.89 -5.46
C LYS A 159 -13.90 0.93 -4.46
N VAL A 160 -12.90 1.75 -4.76
CA VAL A 160 -11.68 1.86 -3.97
C VAL A 160 -11.51 3.30 -3.50
N GLY A 161 -11.34 3.48 -2.19
CA GLY A 161 -10.91 4.73 -1.57
C GLY A 161 -9.52 4.58 -0.95
N VAL A 162 -8.81 5.69 -0.83
CA VAL A 162 -7.45 5.75 -0.27
C VAL A 162 -7.38 6.96 0.64
N THR A 163 -6.88 6.80 1.86
CA THR A 163 -6.74 7.91 2.82
C THR A 163 -5.57 7.73 3.76
N GLY A 164 -4.97 8.85 4.18
CA GLY A 164 -3.92 8.90 5.17
C GLY A 164 -3.61 10.33 5.62
N GLY A 165 -3.16 10.48 6.86
CA GLY A 165 -2.70 11.76 7.40
C GLY A 165 -1.19 11.95 7.22
N SER A 166 -0.74 13.21 7.06
CA SER A 166 0.68 13.57 6.97
C SER A 166 1.39 12.82 5.83
N ARG A 167 2.39 11.99 6.12
CA ARG A 167 3.06 11.11 5.14
C ARG A 167 2.10 10.18 4.41
N GLY A 168 1.00 9.77 5.08
CA GLY A 168 -0.07 9.04 4.42
C GLY A 168 -0.80 9.86 3.35
N GLY A 169 -0.78 11.19 3.43
CA GLY A 169 -1.36 12.06 2.41
C GLY A 169 -0.68 11.92 1.04
N THR A 170 0.62 11.61 1.00
CA THR A 170 1.36 11.36 -0.25
C THR A 170 0.76 10.18 -1.02
N MET A 171 0.30 9.17 -0.29
CA MET A 171 -0.32 7.97 -0.84
C MET A 171 -1.71 8.25 -1.41
N SER A 172 -2.44 9.24 -0.89
CA SER A 172 -3.81 9.56 -1.32
C SER A 172 -3.90 10.39 -2.61
N LEU A 173 -2.77 10.64 -3.29
CA LEU A 173 -2.70 11.38 -4.55
C LEU A 173 -2.85 10.48 -5.81
N ILE A 174 -3.33 9.25 -5.63
CA ILE A 174 -3.57 8.26 -6.69
C ILE A 174 -4.96 8.35 -7.32
#